data_AF-A0A1H8AEM2-F1
#
_entry.id   AF-A0A1H8AEM2-F1
#
_cell.length_a   1.000
_cell.length_b   1.000
_cell.length_c   1.000
_cell.angle_alpha   90.00
_cell.angle_beta   90.00
_cell.angle_gamma   90.00
#
_symmetry.space_group_name_H-M   'P 1'
#
loop_
_entity.id
_entity.type
_entity.pdbx_description
1 polymer ?
#
loop_
_entity_poly.entity_id
_entity_poly.type
_entity_poly.pdbx_seq_one_letter_code
_entity_poly.pdbx_strand_id
1 'polypeptide(L)'
;MEAPQYVAARVQQALAEDGRTNELGIRVDVRGDQLFLRGQVSEAGQRDRLGLVAHEAAPELHLHNEITIVGDVFDQGEDEHLD
;
A
#
# COMPACT_ATOMS: atom_id res chain seq x y z
N MET A 1 -5.36 21.05 -9.97
CA MET A 1 -5.45 19.64 -9.53
C MET A 1 -4.86 18.80 -10.65
N GLU A 2 -3.85 18.02 -10.32
CA GLU A 2 -3.26 17.05 -11.25
C GLU A 2 -4.28 15.94 -11.53
N ALA A 3 -4.31 15.40 -12.76
CA ALA A 3 -5.32 14.39 -13.09
C ALA A 3 -4.97 13.07 -12.36
N PRO A 4 -5.97 12.32 -11.83
CA PRO A 4 -5.74 11.14 -10.99
C PRO A 4 -4.77 10.10 -11.59
N GLN A 5 -4.79 9.94 -12.91
CA GLN A 5 -3.90 9.02 -13.63
C GLN A 5 -2.42 9.40 -13.55
N TYR A 6 -2.10 10.70 -13.46
CA TYR A 6 -0.71 11.16 -13.33
C TYR A 6 -0.21 10.92 -11.90
N VAL A 7 -1.06 11.14 -10.90
CA VAL A 7 -0.73 10.85 -9.50
C VAL A 7 -0.53 9.36 -9.28
N ALA A 8 -1.42 8.52 -9.82
CA ALA A 8 -1.28 7.07 -9.77
C ALA A 8 0.03 6.59 -10.44
N ALA A 9 0.38 7.13 -11.61
CA ALA A 9 1.62 6.80 -12.30
C ALA A 9 2.87 7.24 -11.51
N ARG A 10 2.84 8.44 -10.90
CA ARG A 10 3.92 8.95 -10.05
C ARG A 10 4.17 8.05 -8.84
N VAL A 11 3.10 7.65 -8.15
CA VAL A 11 3.19 6.74 -7.01
C VAL A 11 3.67 5.36 -7.45
N GLN A 12 3.16 4.82 -8.56
CA GLN A 12 3.61 3.54 -9.12
C GLN A 12 5.11 3.57 -9.44
N GLN A 13 5.60 4.65 -10.04
CA GLN A 13 7.02 4.81 -10.35
C GLN A 13 7.86 4.90 -9.07
N ALA A 14 7.42 5.67 -8.07
CA ALA A 14 8.10 5.76 -6.78
C ALA A 14 8.24 4.39 -6.10
N LEU A 15 7.19 3.57 -6.11
CA LEU A 15 7.24 2.23 -5.53
C LEU A 15 8.18 1.26 -6.30
N ALA A 16 8.29 1.43 -7.62
CA ALA A 16 9.16 0.60 -8.45
C ALA A 16 10.63 1.01 -8.37
N GLU A 17 10.93 2.30 -8.23
CA GLU A 17 12.30 2.84 -8.19
C GLU A 17 12.89 2.86 -6.76
N ASP A 18 12.04 2.80 -5.73
CA ASP A 18 12.51 2.77 -4.35
C ASP A 18 13.11 1.41 -4.00
N GLY A 19 14.41 1.44 -3.65
CA GLY A 19 15.18 0.27 -3.26
C GLY A 19 14.60 -0.49 -2.06
N ARG A 20 13.74 0.14 -1.26
CA ARG A 20 13.06 -0.46 -0.10
C ARG A 20 11.91 -1.39 -0.50
N THR A 21 11.33 -1.23 -1.70
CA THR A 21 10.09 -1.90 -2.11
C THR A 21 10.26 -2.79 -3.34
N ASN A 22 10.86 -2.31 -4.45
CA ASN A 22 11.12 -3.06 -5.70
C ASN A 22 9.96 -3.98 -6.19
N GLU A 23 8.70 -3.66 -5.86
CA GLU A 23 7.59 -4.61 -6.02
C GLU A 23 6.71 -4.23 -7.22
N LEU A 24 6.79 -5.04 -8.28
CA LEU A 24 5.98 -4.88 -9.50
C LEU A 24 4.57 -5.48 -9.36
N GLY A 25 4.32 -6.27 -8.31
CA GLY A 25 3.03 -6.90 -8.03
C GLY A 25 1.98 -5.97 -7.41
N ILE A 26 2.35 -4.75 -7.01
CA ILE A 26 1.41 -3.79 -6.40
C ILE A 26 0.76 -2.91 -7.46
N ARG A 27 -0.56 -2.85 -7.42
CA ARG A 27 -1.39 -1.96 -8.21
C ARG A 27 -1.74 -0.70 -7.40
N VAL A 28 -1.48 0.45 -8.01
CA VAL A 28 -1.89 1.76 -7.52
C VAL A 28 -3.16 2.25 -8.22
N ASP A 29 -4.13 2.77 -7.47
CA ASP A 29 -5.37 3.37 -7.99
C ASP A 29 -5.64 4.67 -7.23
N VAL A 30 -6.13 5.71 -7.92
CA VAL A 30 -6.50 6.99 -7.29
C VAL A 30 -7.94 7.33 -7.65
N ARG A 31 -8.75 7.62 -6.63
CA ARG A 31 -10.17 7.98 -6.77
C ARG A 31 -10.45 9.24 -5.95
N GLY A 32 -10.56 10.37 -6.63
CA GLY A 32 -10.68 11.66 -5.94
C GLY A 32 -9.41 11.94 -5.13
N ASP A 33 -9.57 12.03 -3.81
CA ASP A 33 -8.51 12.25 -2.82
C ASP A 33 -7.99 10.96 -2.16
N GLN A 34 -8.44 9.78 -2.64
CA GLN A 34 -8.10 8.49 -2.06
C GLN A 34 -7.08 7.73 -2.94
N LEU A 35 -6.06 7.20 -2.30
CA LEU A 35 -5.00 6.39 -2.89
C LEU A 35 -5.11 4.95 -2.41
N PHE A 36 -5.23 3.98 -3.31
CA PHE A 36 -5.36 2.57 -2.97
C PHE A 36 -4.12 1.80 -3.43
N LEU A 37 -3.52 1.05 -2.50
CA LEU A 37 -2.49 0.05 -2.81
C LEU A 37 -3.10 -1.34 -2.69
N ARG A 38 -3.04 -2.12 -3.77
CA ARG A 38 -3.58 -3.48 -3.82
C ARG A 38 -2.55 -4.44 -4.36
N GLY A 39 -2.44 -5.61 -3.75
CA GLY A 39 -1.49 -6.63 -4.17
C GLY A 39 -1.19 -7.57 -3.02
N GLN A 40 -0.15 -8.37 -3.18
CA GLN A 40 0.26 -9.32 -2.15
C GLN A 40 1.76 -9.20 -1.90
N VAL A 41 2.16 -9.38 -0.65
CA VAL A 41 3.56 -9.38 -0.21
C VAL A 41 3.81 -10.57 0.69
N SER A 42 5.08 -10.95 0.89
CA SER A 42 5.42 -12.09 1.76
C SER A 42 5.61 -11.70 3.22
N GLU A 43 5.79 -10.40 3.51
CA GLU A 43 6.14 -9.91 4.85
C GLU A 43 5.36 -8.63 5.22
N ALA A 44 4.94 -8.53 6.48
CA ALA A 44 4.32 -7.32 7.02
C ALA A 44 5.22 -6.08 6.85
N GLY A 45 6.52 -6.22 7.10
CA GLY A 45 7.47 -5.12 6.93
C GLY A 45 7.59 -4.63 5.48
N GLN A 46 7.24 -5.45 4.47
CA GLN A 46 7.17 -5.01 3.08
C GLN A 46 5.90 -4.18 2.83
N ARG A 47 4.75 -4.62 3.37
CA ARG A 47 3.48 -3.87 3.34
C ARG A 47 3.63 -2.48 3.95
N ASP A 48 4.31 -2.38 5.09
CA ASP A 48 4.51 -1.10 5.79
C ASP A 48 5.42 -0.15 5.00
N ARG A 49 6.51 -0.68 4.42
CA ARG A 49 7.42 0.09 3.55
C ARG A 49 6.70 0.61 2.31
N LEU A 50 5.88 -0.21 1.65
CA LEU A 50 5.06 0.19 0.51
C LEU A 50 4.09 1.31 0.88
N GLY A 51 3.46 1.22 2.05
CA GLY A 51 2.57 2.27 2.54
C GLY A 51 3.31 3.59 2.78
N LEU A 52 4.49 3.53 3.41
CA LEU A 52 5.31 4.71 3.68
C LEU A 52 5.73 5.42 2.39
N VAL A 53 6.28 4.68 1.43
CA VAL A 53 6.73 5.24 0.13
C VAL A 53 5.55 5.88 -0.62
N ALA A 54 4.38 5.24 -0.61
CA ALA A 54 3.19 5.78 -1.27
C ALA A 54 2.71 7.08 -0.60
N HIS A 55 2.75 7.15 0.73
CA HIS A 55 2.40 8.36 1.46
C HIS A 55 3.43 9.48 1.24
N GLU A 56 4.72 9.17 1.18
CA GLU A 56 5.78 10.13 0.85
C GLU A 56 5.61 10.70 -0.58
N ALA A 57 5.17 9.88 -1.53
CA ALA A 57 4.96 10.28 -2.93
C ALA A 57 3.66 11.06 -3.20
N ALA A 58 2.68 10.94 -2.31
CA ALA A 58 1.39 11.63 -2.38
C ALA A 58 0.85 11.93 -0.97
N PRO A 59 1.50 12.82 -0.20
CA PRO A 59 1.12 13.13 1.18
C PRO A 59 -0.25 13.79 1.28
N GLU A 60 -0.75 14.38 0.19
CA GLU A 60 -2.05 14.99 0.07
C GLU A 60 -3.22 13.99 -0.07
N LEU A 61 -2.95 12.70 -0.32
CA LEU A 61 -3.98 11.68 -0.53
C LEU A 61 -4.19 10.78 0.69
N HIS A 62 -5.43 10.36 0.89
CA HIS A 62 -5.80 9.37 1.90
C HIS A 62 -5.40 7.96 1.44
N LEU A 63 -4.37 7.40 2.07
CA LEU A 63 -3.84 6.09 1.74
C LEU A 63 -4.68 4.95 2.35
N HIS A 64 -5.19 4.08 1.48
CA HIS A 64 -5.81 2.80 1.80
C HIS A 64 -4.87 1.66 1.39
N ASN A 65 -4.18 1.08 2.38
CA ASN A 65 -3.25 -0.04 2.16
C ASN A 65 -3.98 -1.39 2.30
N GLU A 66 -4.50 -1.86 1.16
CA GLU A 66 -5.23 -3.13 1.00
C GLU A 66 -4.32 -4.28 0.55
N ILE A 67 -3.01 -4.17 0.81
CA ILE A 67 -2.05 -5.23 0.50
C ILE A 67 -2.24 -6.38 1.49
N THR A 68 -2.39 -7.60 0.97
CA THR A 68 -2.48 -8.83 1.77
C THR A 68 -1.12 -9.48 1.94
N ILE A 69 -0.85 -10.10 3.09
CA ILE A 69 0.39 -10.83 3.32
C ILE A 69 0.16 -12.31 3.01
N VAL A 70 0.91 -12.88 2.07
CA VAL A 70 0.83 -14.29 1.69
C VAL A 70 1.42 -15.13 2.81
N GLY A 71 0.58 -15.98 3.43
CA GLY A 71 0.97 -16.81 4.57
C GLY A 71 0.43 -16.33 5.92
N ASP A 72 -0.11 -15.11 5.98
CA ASP A 72 -0.71 -14.51 7.18
C ASP A 72 -2.19 -14.92 7.33
N VAL A 73 -2.47 -16.20 7.15
CA VAL A 73 -3.78 -16.81 7.48
C VAL A 73 -3.87 -17.25 8.95
N PHE A 74 -2.87 -16.90 9.77
CA PHE A 74 -2.75 -17.33 11.16
C PHE A 74 -2.48 -16.19 12.13
N ASP A 75 -3.28 -15.12 12.12
CA ASP A 75 -3.51 -14.32 13.35
C ASP A 75 -4.78 -13.46 13.27
N GLN A 76 -5.92 -14.10 13.04
CA GLN A 76 -7.20 -13.60 13.54
C GLN A 76 -7.61 -14.45 14.75
N GLY A 77 -6.70 -14.59 15.71
CA GLY A 77 -7.02 -15.14 17.02
C GLY A 77 -7.73 -14.07 17.85
N GLU A 78 -9.06 -14.10 17.78
CA GLU A 78 -10.00 -13.70 18.82
C GLU A 78 -9.42 -12.89 20.00
N ASP A 79 -9.74 -11.59 20.05
CA ASP A 79 -9.92 -10.87 21.32
C ASP A 79 -11.10 -11.54 22.07
N GLU A 80 -10.89 -12.73 22.63
CA GLU A 80 -11.70 -13.25 23.72
C GLU A 80 -11.30 -12.47 24.98
N HIS A 81 -11.89 -11.28 25.10
CA HIS A 81 -12.05 -10.61 26.37
C HIS A 81 -12.93 -11.49 27.27
N LEU A 82 -12.31 -12.20 28.21
CA LEU A 82 -13.03 -12.85 29.30
C LEU A 82 -12.57 -12.24 30.63
N ASP A 83 -13.55 -11.62 31.31
CA ASP A 83 -13.49 -10.95 32.61
C ASP A 83 -12.81 -11.74 33.74
#